data_AF-A0A392QX71-F1
#
_entry.id   AF-A0A392QX71-F1
#
_cell.length_a   1.000
_cell.length_b   1.000
_cell.length_c   1.000
_cell.angle_alpha   90.00
_cell.angle_beta   90.00
_cell.angle_gamma   90.00
#
_symmetry.space_group_name_H-M   'P 1'
#
loop_
_entity.id
_entity.type
_entity.pdbx_description
1 polymer ?
#
loop_
_entity_poly.entity_id
_entity_poly.type
_entity_poly.pdbx_seq_one_letter_code
_entity_poly.pdbx_strand_id
1 'polypeptide(L)'
;MWVERGGENGWEMGWRRRLFVWEEELLLSLREALPLEVVFSGAEDEWRWRLEDGGLFSVSSVYGFLGRSFSSDTVFNDQELRVFKKIWKSPAPSKVIAFSWKLLRNRVPTRCNLALRGCQPNGGSLDCVHCNG
;
A
#
# COMPACT_ATOMS: atom_id res chain seq x y z
N MET A 1 -21.75 -2.19 -28.67
CA MET A 1 -20.89 -3.02 -29.54
C MET A 1 -19.69 -2.19 -29.92
N TRP A 2 -18.48 -2.73 -29.88
CA TRP A 2 -17.32 -2.04 -30.45
C TRP A 2 -17.49 -2.00 -31.96
N VAL A 3 -17.34 -0.82 -32.54
CA VAL A 3 -17.41 -0.65 -33.99
C VAL A 3 -16.19 0.15 -34.43
N GLU A 4 -15.43 -0.41 -35.37
CA GLU A 4 -14.37 0.28 -36.09
C GLU A 4 -14.94 0.69 -37.45
N ARG A 5 -15.26 1.98 -37.61
CA ARG A 5 -15.75 2.51 -38.89
C ARG A 5 -14.92 3.73 -39.28
N GLY A 6 -14.11 3.58 -40.32
CA GLY A 6 -13.46 4.72 -41.00
C GLY A 6 -12.51 5.56 -40.15
N GLY A 7 -11.81 4.97 -39.18
CA GLY A 7 -10.79 5.66 -38.37
C GLY A 7 -11.26 6.16 -37.00
N GLU A 8 -12.56 6.06 -36.69
CA GLU A 8 -13.08 6.28 -35.34
C GLU A 8 -13.36 4.93 -34.67
N ASN A 9 -12.57 4.63 -33.63
CA ASN A 9 -12.78 3.47 -32.77
C ASN A 9 -13.68 3.90 -31.61
N GLY A 10 -14.85 3.28 -31.46
CA GLY A 10 -15.80 3.73 -30.46
C GLY A 10 -16.87 2.72 -30.07
N TRP A 11 -17.45 2.98 -28.91
CA TRP A 11 -18.59 2.24 -28.39
C TRP A 11 -19.90 2.71 -29.02
N GLU A 12 -20.56 1.83 -29.78
CA GLU A 12 -21.98 2.00 -30.12
C GLU A 12 -22.84 1.56 -28.91
N MET A 13 -23.39 2.55 -28.21
CA MET A 13 -24.28 2.37 -27.06
C MET A 13 -25.72 2.22 -27.56
N GLY A 14 -26.28 1.02 -27.42
CA GLY A 14 -27.67 0.72 -27.80
C GLY A 14 -28.64 1.01 -26.64
N TRP A 15 -29.25 2.19 -26.63
CA TRP A 15 -30.20 2.60 -25.59
C TRP A 15 -31.60 2.03 -25.84
N ARG A 16 -32.30 1.62 -24.78
CA ARG A 16 -33.71 1.15 -24.88
C ARG A 16 -34.69 2.23 -25.34
N ARG A 17 -34.35 3.50 -25.11
CA ARG A 17 -35.13 4.68 -25.52
C ARG A 17 -34.18 5.77 -26.02
N ARG A 18 -34.73 6.79 -26.69
CA ARG A 18 -33.97 7.99 -27.01
C ARG A 18 -33.53 8.69 -25.71
N LEU A 19 -32.29 9.17 -25.72
CA LEU A 19 -31.76 9.99 -24.65
C LEU A 19 -32.44 11.36 -24.67
N PHE A 20 -32.61 11.94 -23.49
CA PHE A 20 -32.95 13.35 -23.35
C PHE A 20 -31.69 14.21 -23.56
N VAL A 21 -31.86 15.49 -23.87
CA VAL A 21 -30.74 16.41 -24.19
C VAL A 21 -29.66 16.43 -23.10
N TRP A 22 -30.05 16.55 -21.83
CA TRP A 22 -29.13 16.47 -20.68
C TRP A 22 -28.45 15.10 -20.48
N GLU A 23 -29.04 13.99 -20.97
CA GLU A 23 -28.39 12.68 -20.92
C GLU A 23 -27.31 12.55 -22.01
N GLU A 24 -27.40 13.33 -23.10
CA GLU A 24 -26.36 13.38 -24.12
C GLU A 24 -25.07 14.02 -23.57
N GLU A 25 -25.20 15.05 -22.72
CA GLU A 25 -24.04 15.67 -22.03
C GLU A 25 -23.35 14.68 -21.07
N LEU A 26 -24.14 13.86 -20.36
CA LEU A 26 -23.60 12.78 -19.52
C LEU A 26 -22.89 11.70 -20.34
N LEU A 27 -23.42 11.37 -21.53
CA LEU A 27 -22.79 10.41 -22.43
C LEU A 27 -21.45 10.91 -22.96
N LEU A 28 -21.33 12.19 -23.27
CA LEU A 28 -20.05 12.81 -23.66
C LEU A 28 -19.03 12.73 -22.52
N SER A 29 -19.45 13.11 -21.31
CA SER A 29 -18.60 13.02 -20.11
C SER A 29 -18.13 11.59 -19.84
N LEU A 30 -19.02 10.60 -20.02
CA LEU A 30 -18.68 9.18 -19.88
C LEU A 30 -17.68 8.73 -20.95
N ARG A 31 -17.84 9.17 -22.20
CA ARG A 31 -16.92 8.83 -23.30
C ARG A 31 -15.51 9.38 -23.07
N GLU A 32 -15.40 10.57 -22.48
CA GLU A 32 -14.10 11.13 -22.10
C GLU A 32 -13.48 10.40 -20.91
N ALA A 33 -14.30 9.95 -19.96
CA ALA A 33 -13.83 9.24 -18.77
C ALA A 33 -13.43 7.78 -19.05
N LEU A 34 -14.03 7.13 -20.05
CA LEU A 34 -13.72 5.75 -20.41
C LEU A 34 -12.40 5.67 -21.18
N PRO A 35 -11.40 4.92 -20.69
CA PRO A 35 -10.20 4.64 -21.46
C PRO A 35 -10.55 3.95 -22.77
N LEU A 36 -9.88 4.33 -23.87
CA LEU A 36 -10.00 3.72 -25.20
C LEU A 36 -9.78 2.20 -25.21
N GLU A 37 -9.15 1.65 -24.19
CA GLU A 37 -8.81 0.22 -24.06
C GLU A 37 -9.85 -0.61 -23.29
N VAL A 38 -10.88 -0.01 -22.69
CA VAL A 38 -11.87 -0.77 -21.92
C VAL A 38 -12.74 -1.56 -22.88
N VAL A 39 -12.58 -2.89 -22.95
CA VAL A 39 -13.40 -3.81 -23.75
C VAL A 39 -14.52 -4.44 -22.92
N PHE A 40 -15.77 -4.00 -23.11
CA PHE A 40 -16.97 -4.69 -22.64
C PHE A 40 -17.14 -5.97 -23.45
N SER A 41 -16.91 -7.10 -22.80
CA SER A 41 -17.19 -8.43 -23.34
C SER A 41 -18.38 -9.02 -22.58
N GLY A 42 -19.02 -10.06 -23.14
CA GLY A 42 -20.01 -10.86 -22.40
C GLY A 42 -19.39 -11.86 -21.42
N ALA A 43 -18.06 -11.80 -21.20
CA ALA A 43 -17.39 -12.63 -20.22
C ALA A 43 -17.75 -12.17 -18.80
N GLU A 44 -17.63 -13.07 -17.83
CA GLU A 44 -17.79 -12.71 -16.43
C GLU A 44 -16.68 -11.74 -15.99
N ASP A 45 -17.04 -10.79 -15.13
CA ASP A 45 -16.11 -9.82 -14.57
C ASP A 45 -15.14 -10.49 -13.60
N GLU A 46 -13.85 -10.16 -13.72
CA GLU A 46 -12.80 -10.67 -12.84
C GLU A 46 -12.12 -9.53 -12.06
N TRP A 47 -11.85 -9.78 -10.78
CA TRP A 47 -11.03 -8.89 -9.97
C TRP A 47 -9.57 -8.96 -10.44
N ARG A 48 -9.05 -7.87 -11.02
CA ARG A 48 -7.65 -7.76 -11.39
C ARG A 48 -6.88 -6.83 -10.48
N TRP A 49 -5.72 -7.32 -10.05
CA TRP A 49 -4.74 -6.55 -9.33
C TRP A 49 -3.93 -5.67 -10.27
N ARG A 50 -3.87 -4.36 -10.00
CA ARG A 50 -3.25 -3.38 -10.92
C ARG A 50 -1.78 -3.07 -10.64
N LEU A 51 -1.17 -3.65 -9.60
CA LEU A 51 0.24 -3.38 -9.29
C LEU A 51 1.22 -4.22 -10.12
N GLU A 52 0.77 -5.35 -10.67
CA GLU A 52 1.59 -6.29 -11.44
C GLU A 52 0.86 -6.67 -12.73
N ASP A 53 1.61 -6.80 -13.83
CA ASP A 53 1.05 -7.04 -15.18
C ASP A 53 0.27 -8.36 -15.29
N GLY A 54 0.53 -9.30 -14.38
CA GLY A 54 -0.17 -10.59 -14.33
C GLY A 54 -1.61 -10.51 -13.81
N GLY A 55 -2.05 -9.35 -13.29
CA GLY A 55 -3.43 -9.16 -12.81
C GLY A 55 -3.79 -9.93 -11.54
N LEU A 56 -2.86 -10.72 -10.99
CA LEU A 56 -3.07 -11.53 -9.79
C LEU A 56 -2.64 -10.79 -8.54
N PHE A 57 -3.43 -10.92 -7.48
CA PHE A 57 -3.07 -10.39 -6.18
C PHE A 57 -1.91 -11.17 -5.56
N SER A 58 -0.89 -10.46 -5.09
CA SER A 58 0.17 -11.05 -4.27
C SER A 58 0.48 -10.17 -3.07
N VAL A 59 0.65 -10.79 -1.89
CA VAL A 59 1.05 -10.05 -0.67
C VAL A 59 2.40 -9.34 -0.87
N SER A 60 3.30 -9.94 -1.66
CA SER A 60 4.59 -9.37 -2.03
C SER A 60 4.44 -8.04 -2.77
N SER A 61 3.56 -7.97 -3.77
CA SER A 61 3.32 -6.74 -4.55
C SER A 61 2.79 -5.60 -3.69
N VAL A 62 1.82 -5.89 -2.83
CA VAL A 62 1.23 -4.93 -1.89
C VAL A 62 2.31 -4.41 -0.96
N TYR A 63 3.08 -5.32 -0.35
CA TYR A 63 4.12 -4.94 0.59
C TYR A 63 5.20 -4.07 -0.06
N GLY A 64 5.63 -4.40 -1.29
CA GLY A 64 6.57 -3.59 -2.06
C GLY A 64 6.01 -2.22 -2.44
N PHE A 65 4.74 -2.13 -2.80
CA PHE A 65 4.06 -0.86 -3.09
C PHE A 65 3.89 0.01 -1.84
N LEU A 66 3.41 -0.56 -0.74
CA LEU A 66 3.28 0.14 0.54
C LEU A 66 4.66 0.57 1.05
N GLY A 67 5.67 -0.30 0.91
CA GLY A 67 7.05 0.01 1.22
C GLY A 67 7.51 1.26 0.48
N ARG A 68 7.31 1.37 -0.83
CA ARG A 68 7.68 2.56 -1.62
C ARG A 68 6.85 3.79 -1.28
N SER A 69 5.55 3.63 -1.04
CA SER A 69 4.60 4.74 -0.85
C SER A 69 4.69 5.37 0.53
N PHE A 70 5.00 4.56 1.55
CA PHE A 70 5.06 4.99 2.95
C PHE A 70 6.48 5.07 3.51
N SER A 71 7.48 4.56 2.80
CA SER A 71 8.88 4.86 3.16
C SER A 71 9.24 6.24 2.62
N SER A 72 8.96 7.27 3.42
CA SER A 72 9.76 8.49 3.38
C SER A 72 11.24 8.12 3.44
N ASP A 73 12.06 8.75 2.60
CA ASP A 73 13.53 8.71 2.54
C ASP A 73 14.20 7.71 3.48
N THR A 74 14.78 6.64 2.91
CA THR A 74 15.64 5.63 3.55
C THR A 74 15.71 5.74 5.07
N VAL A 75 14.70 5.18 5.76
CA VAL A 75 14.64 5.07 7.23
C VAL A 75 15.93 4.48 7.82
N PHE A 76 16.70 3.77 7.00
CA PHE A 76 17.98 3.18 7.36
C PHE A 76 19.07 3.61 6.37
N ASN A 77 20.24 3.96 6.89
CA ASN A 77 21.43 4.11 6.08
C ASN A 77 22.02 2.73 5.69
N ASP A 78 22.97 2.73 4.74
CA ASP A 78 23.59 1.50 4.25
C ASP A 78 24.30 0.68 5.34
N GLN A 79 24.84 1.33 6.37
CA GLN A 79 25.50 0.62 7.47
C GLN A 79 24.47 -0.13 8.32
N GLU A 80 23.35 0.52 8.65
CA GLU A 80 22.25 -0.09 9.39
C GLU A 80 21.65 -1.28 8.63
N LEU A 81 21.43 -1.13 7.32
CA LEU A 81 20.95 -2.24 6.48
C LEU A 81 21.92 -3.43 6.49
N ARG A 82 23.24 -3.18 6.43
CA ARG A 82 24.25 -4.25 6.54
C ARG A 82 24.21 -4.94 7.90
N VAL A 83 24.06 -4.19 8.99
CA VAL A 83 23.95 -4.75 10.35
C VAL A 83 22.68 -5.59 10.48
N PHE A 84 21.53 -5.07 10.07
CA PHE A 84 20.26 -5.81 10.12
C PHE A 84 20.30 -7.08 9.27
N LYS A 85 20.90 -7.03 8.08
CA LYS A 85 21.08 -8.22 7.23
C LYS A 85 21.91 -9.31 7.94
N LYS A 86 22.94 -8.93 8.71
CA LYS A 86 23.72 -9.89 9.52
C LYS A 86 22.90 -10.46 10.67
N ILE A 87 22.11 -9.64 11.36
CA ILE A 87 21.26 -10.08 12.48
C ILE A 87 20.22 -11.10 12.01
N TRP A 88 19.54 -10.84 10.90
CA TRP A 88 18.55 -11.76 10.33
C TRP A 88 19.15 -13.08 9.82
N LYS A 89 20.45 -13.09 9.46
CA LYS A 89 21.18 -14.30 9.06
C LYS A 89 21.86 -15.02 10.22
N SER A 90 21.74 -14.51 11.44
CA SER A 90 22.35 -15.13 12.63
C SER A 90 21.75 -16.51 12.91
N PRO A 91 22.54 -17.47 13.42
CA PRO A 91 22.02 -18.76 13.88
C PRO A 91 21.26 -18.68 15.22
N ALA A 92 21.12 -17.48 15.80
CA ALA A 92 20.42 -17.29 17.05
C ALA A 92 18.91 -17.62 16.93
N PRO A 93 18.24 -18.01 18.04
CA PRO A 93 16.80 -18.21 18.04
C PRO A 93 16.03 -16.98 17.55
N SER A 94 14.89 -17.18 16.88
CA SER A 94 14.08 -16.11 16.28
C SER A 94 13.69 -15.01 17.29
N LYS A 95 13.41 -15.38 18.53
CA LYS A 95 13.12 -14.43 19.63
C LYS A 95 14.31 -13.49 19.91
N VAL A 96 15.53 -14.01 19.86
CA VAL A 96 16.75 -13.23 20.07
C VAL A 96 17.01 -12.31 18.90
N ILE A 97 16.86 -12.79 17.66
CA ILE A 97 16.98 -11.97 16.45
C ILE A 97 15.99 -10.80 16.48
N ALA A 98 14.71 -11.10 16.76
CA ALA A 98 13.66 -10.09 16.85
C ALA A 98 13.92 -9.09 18.00
N PHE A 99 14.40 -9.56 19.15
CA PHE A 99 14.77 -8.69 20.26
C PHE A 99 15.92 -7.76 19.89
N SER A 100 17.01 -8.27 19.30
CA SER A 100 18.16 -7.48 18.88
C SER A 100 17.78 -6.41 17.85
N TRP A 101 16.92 -6.76 16.89
CA TRP A 101 16.41 -5.77 15.93
C TRP A 101 15.55 -4.69 16.61
N LYS A 102 14.67 -5.06 17.56
CA LYS A 102 13.90 -4.07 18.36
C LYS A 102 14.81 -3.19 19.22
N LEU A 103 15.86 -3.77 19.81
CA LEU A 103 16.83 -3.08 20.65
C LEU A 103 17.56 -2.00 19.87
N LEU A 104 18.13 -2.35 18.71
CA LEU A 104 18.85 -1.41 17.85
C LEU A 104 17.96 -0.28 17.32
N ARG A 105 16.65 -0.51 17.20
CA ARG A 105 15.68 0.52 16.80
C ARG A 105 15.15 1.35 17.97
N ASN A 106 15.64 1.13 19.19
CA ASN A 106 15.07 1.72 20.41
C ASN A 106 13.53 1.54 20.50
N ARG A 107 13.09 0.31 20.20
CA ARG A 107 11.68 -0.12 20.15
C ARG A 107 11.34 -1.20 21.17
N VAL A 108 12.24 -1.47 22.11
CA VAL A 108 11.93 -2.29 23.30
C VAL A 108 10.99 -1.47 24.19
N PRO A 109 9.90 -2.05 24.72
CA PRO A 109 8.91 -1.34 25.53
C PRO A 109 9.44 -1.03 26.94
N THR A 110 10.51 -0.25 27.03
CA THR A 110 10.99 0.34 28.28
C THR A 110 10.09 1.52 28.65
N ARG A 111 10.09 1.93 29.93
CA ARG A 111 9.27 3.06 30.42
C ARG A 111 9.54 4.33 29.61
N CYS A 112 10.80 4.64 29.36
CA CYS A 112 11.20 5.80 28.54
C CYS A 112 10.66 5.69 27.11
N ASN A 113 10.79 4.53 26.47
CA ASN A 113 10.33 4.32 25.09
C ASN A 113 8.82 4.33 24.94
N LEU A 114 8.08 3.92 25.97
CA LEU A 114 6.63 4.01 26.01
C LEU A 114 6.19 5.46 26.20
N ALA A 115 6.82 6.20 27.12
CA ALA A 115 6.55 7.63 27.31
C ALA A 115 6.85 8.46 26.07
N LEU A 116 7.97 8.21 25.37
CA LEU A 116 8.30 8.83 24.08
C LEU A 116 7.23 8.62 22.99
N ARG A 117 6.37 7.60 23.14
CA ARG A 117 5.30 7.27 22.20
C ARG A 117 3.90 7.63 22.72
N GLY A 118 3.83 8.42 23.80
CA GLY A 118 2.57 8.82 24.42
C GLY A 118 1.85 7.71 25.19
N CYS A 119 2.50 6.56 25.41
CA CYS A 119 1.98 5.47 26.23
C CYS A 119 2.49 5.63 27.65
N GLN A 120 1.92 6.54 28.44
CA GLN A 120 2.25 6.66 29.86
C GLN A 120 1.53 5.56 30.67
N PRO A 121 2.25 4.73 31.45
CA PRO A 121 1.59 3.92 32.47
C PRO A 121 1.03 4.86 33.53
N ASN A 122 -0.29 4.79 33.78
CA ASN A 122 -1.00 5.65 34.74
C ASN A 122 -0.23 5.80 36.06
N GLY A 123 0.21 7.03 36.37
CA GLY A 123 0.88 7.37 37.63
C GLY A 123 2.35 6.95 37.77
N GLY A 124 3.01 6.45 36.71
CA GLY A 124 4.42 6.05 36.79
C GLY A 124 5.40 7.18 36.48
N SER A 125 6.17 7.65 37.48
CA SER A 125 7.29 8.58 37.25
C SER A 125 8.37 7.97 36.33
N LEU A 126 8.95 8.73 35.40
CA LEU A 126 10.10 8.26 34.60
C LEU A 126 11.39 8.07 35.42
N ASP A 127 11.38 8.49 36.68
CA ASP A 127 12.53 8.41 37.56
C ASP A 127 12.98 6.95 37.74
N CYS A 128 14.29 6.80 37.81
CA CYS A 128 14.90 5.52 38.15
C CYS A 128 14.67 5.26 39.63
N VAL A 129 13.91 4.21 39.93
CA VAL A 129 13.60 3.78 41.32
C VAL A 129 14.87 3.47 42.14
N HIS A 130 16.02 3.30 41.48
CA HIS A 130 17.31 3.04 42.10
C HIS A 130 18.23 4.27 42.20
N CYS A 131 17.98 5.34 41.43
CA CYS A 131 18.86 6.52 41.39
C CYS A 131 18.21 7.77 41.98
N ASN A 132 17.04 7.66 42.61
CA ASN A 132 16.26 8.81 43.08
C ASN A 132 17.10 9.87 43.80
N GLY A 133 17.29 10.98 43.08
CA GLY A 133 17.21 12.36 43.55
C GLY A 133 16.25 13.07 42.61
#